data_AF-A0AAE8HGY7-F1
#
_entry.id   AF-A0AAE8HGY7-F1
#
_cell.length_a   1.000
_cell.length_b   1.000
_cell.length_c   1.000
_cell.angle_alpha   90.00
_cell.angle_beta   90.00
_cell.angle_gamma   90.00
#
_symmetry.space_group_name_H-M   'P 1'
#
loop_
_entity.id
_entity.type
_entity.pdbx_description
1 polymer ?
#
loop_
_entity_poly.entity_id
_entity_poly.type
_entity_poly.pdbx_seq_one_letter_code
_entity_poly.pdbx_strand_id
1 'polypeptide(L)' 'MSTPCPHCQKNLGDLDPIMNQLAQNKLSGKLTFKCKHCKLDINAFSNVGMYYISTPTGNVMIGAA' A
#
# COMPACT_ATOMS: atom_id res chain seq x y z
N MET A 1 0.58 -3.27 -12.26
CA MET A 1 1.46 -2.16 -11.82
C MET A 1 2.31 -2.66 -10.67
N SER A 2 3.62 -2.45 -10.67
CA SER A 2 4.49 -2.97 -9.62
C SER A 2 5.07 -1.82 -8.82
N THR A 3 4.66 -1.70 -7.55
CA THR A 3 5.11 -0.62 -6.67
C THR A 3 6.36 -1.07 -5.91
N PRO A 4 7.47 -0.33 -5.98
CA PRO A 4 8.66 -0.63 -5.20
C PRO A 4 8.45 -0.30 -3.72
N CYS A 5 9.04 -1.13 -2.87
CA CYS A 5 9.08 -0.91 -1.42
C CYS A 5 9.87 0.37 -1.11
N PRO A 6 9.36 1.29 -0.29
CA PRO A 6 10.10 2.51 0.06
C PRO A 6 11.41 2.25 0.82
N HIS A 7 11.53 1.10 1.49
CA HIS A 7 12.68 0.77 2.32
C HIS A 7 13.78 0.03 1.56
N CYS A 8 13.41 -0.92 0.70
CA CYS A 8 14.39 -1.76 0.00
C CYS A 8 14.35 -1.62 -1.52
N GLN A 9 13.48 -0.76 -2.04
CA GLN A 9 13.24 -0.50 -3.46
C GLN A 9 12.88 -1.73 -4.31
N LYS A 10 12.70 -2.91 -3.67
CA LYS A 10 12.23 -4.12 -4.32
C LYS A 10 10.73 -4.07 -4.53
N ASN A 11 10.27 -4.63 -5.63
CA ASN A 11 8.85 -4.73 -5.92
C ASN A 11 8.09 -5.41 -4.79
N LEU A 12 7.00 -4.79 -4.36
CA LEU A 12 6.10 -5.34 -3.34
C LEU A 12 5.30 -6.54 -3.86
N GLY A 13 5.30 -6.73 -5.18
CA GLY A 13 4.54 -7.77 -5.85
C GLY A 13 3.12 -7.30 -6.11
N ASP A 14 2.19 -8.24 -6.01
CA ASP A 14 0.77 -8.00 -6.25
C ASP A 14 0.12 -7.26 -5.08
N LEU A 15 -0.49 -6.10 -5.36
CA LEU A 15 -1.13 -5.23 -4.38
C LEU A 15 -2.66 -5.22 -4.50
N ASP A 16 -3.22 -5.92 -5.49
CA ASP A 16 -4.67 -6.07 -5.70
C ASP A 16 -5.43 -6.58 -4.45
N PRO A 17 -4.95 -7.60 -3.71
CA PRO A 17 -5.64 -8.02 -2.49
C PRO A 17 -5.67 -6.94 -1.42
N ILE A 18 -4.63 -6.09 -1.36
CA ILE A 18 -4.55 -4.98 -0.41
C ILE A 18 -5.50 -3.86 -0.79
N MET A 19 -5.58 -3.51 -2.08
CA MET A 19 -6.55 -2.53 -2.58
C MET A 19 -7.98 -3.01 -2.37
N ASN A 20 -8.27 -4.29 -2.64
CA ASN A 20 -9.59 -4.88 -2.42
C ASN A 20 -9.96 -4.87 -0.92
N GLN A 21 -9.03 -5.24 -0.03
CA GLN A 21 -9.25 -5.14 1.41
C GLN A 21 -9.52 -3.69 1.82
N LEU A 22 -8.73 -2.73 1.34
CA LEU A 22 -8.95 -1.30 1.60
C LEU A 22 -10.31 -0.80 1.10
N ALA A 23 -10.78 -1.28 -0.06
CA ALA A 23 -12.10 -0.97 -0.60
C ALA A 23 -13.24 -1.51 0.29
N GLN A 24 -13.06 -2.72 0.84
CA GLN A 24 -14.01 -3.33 1.76
C GLN A 24 -14.01 -2.68 3.14
N ASN A 25 -12.87 -2.14 3.58
CA ASN A 25 -12.66 -1.60 4.93
C ASN A 25 -13.19 -0.16 5.10
N LYS A 26 -14.43 0.08 4.65
CA LYS A 26 -15.18 1.37 4.51
C LYS A 26 -15.12 2.37 5.68
N LEU A 27 -14.47 2.06 6.81
CA LEU A 27 -14.41 2.86 8.04
C LEU A 27 -13.00 3.35 8.43
N SER A 28 -11.91 2.66 8.04
CA SER A 28 -10.58 2.96 8.60
C SER A 28 -9.51 3.36 7.59
N GLY A 29 -9.76 3.21 6.29
CA GLY A 29 -8.90 3.74 5.21
C GLY A 29 -7.41 3.41 5.31
N LYS A 30 -7.01 2.41 6.11
CA LYS A 30 -5.63 2.03 6.41
C LYS A 30 -5.51 0.52 6.56
N LEU A 31 -4.53 -0.07 5.89
CA LEU A 31 -4.14 -1.47 5.97
C LEU A 31 -2.63 -1.55 6.13
N THR A 32 -2.15 -2.31 7.10
CA THR A 32 -0.72 -2.53 7.30
C THR A 32 -0.33 -3.91 6.82
N PHE A 33 0.74 -4.01 6.04
CA PHE A 33 1.26 -5.28 5.51
C PHE A 33 2.78 -5.31 5.54
N LYS A 34 3.37 -6.51 5.68
CA LYS A 34 4.83 -6.66 5.70
C LYS A 34 5.40 -6.86 4.31
N CYS A 35 6.45 -6.12 4.00
CA CYS A 35 7.26 -6.41 2.83
C CYS A 35 7.96 -7.77 2.99
N LYS A 36 7.84 -8.66 2.01
CA LYS A 36 8.51 -9.97 2.03
C LYS A 36 10.04 -9.88 1.99
N HIS A 37 10.59 -8.78 1.47
CA HIS A 37 12.03 -8.60 1.29
C HIS A 37 12.72 -7.99 2.51
N CYS A 38 12.19 -6.90 3.05
CA CYS A 38 12.80 -6.21 4.18
C CYS A 38 12.07 -6.44 5.52
N LYS A 39 10.97 -7.20 5.52
CA LYS A 39 10.13 -7.52 6.69
C LYS A 39 9.57 -6.30 7.44
N LEU A 40 9.69 -5.11 6.85
CA LEU A 40 9.15 -3.87 7.39
C LEU A 40 7.65 -3.76 7.11
N ASP A 41 6.95 -3.19 8.08
CA ASP A 41 5.53 -2.87 8.00
C ASP A 41 5.33 -1.65 7.09
N ILE A 42 4.45 -1.81 6.11
CA ILE A 42 4.06 -0.78 5.16
C ILE A 42 2.58 -0.50 5.38
N ASN A 43 2.26 0.77 5.55
CA ASN A 43 0.89 1.23 5.71
C ASN A 43 0.36 1.65 4.34
N ALA A 44 -0.61 0.93 3.82
CA ALA A 44 -1.44 1.33 2.69
C ALA A 44 -2.71 2.03 3.19
N PHE A 45 -3.22 2.94 2.39
CA PHE A 45 -4.37 3.77 2.71
C PHE A 45 -5.30 3.88 1.51
N SER A 46 -6.57 4.12 1.78
CA SER A 46 -7.55 4.51 0.77
C SER A 46 -8.11 5.90 1.10
N ASN A 47 -8.15 6.77 0.09
CA ASN A 47 -8.77 8.09 0.17
C ASN A 47 -9.52 8.37 -1.13
N VAL A 48 -10.81 8.67 -1.04
CA VAL A 48 -11.73 9.06 -2.13
C VAL A 48 -11.29 8.56 -3.51
N GLY A 49 -11.37 7.25 -3.74
CA GLY A 49 -11.07 6.65 -5.03
C GLY A 49 -9.59 6.45 -5.36
N MET A 50 -8.68 6.61 -4.40
CA MET A 50 -7.24 6.34 -4.59
C MET A 50 -6.65 5.52 -3.46
N TYR A 51 -5.68 4.67 -3.80
CA TYR A 51 -4.89 3.87 -2.89
C TYR A 51 -3.44 4.36 -2.89
N TYR A 52 -2.86 4.54 -1.70
CA TYR A 52 -1.46 4.96 -1.57
C TYR A 52 -0.79 4.30 -0.38
N ILE A 53 0.53 4.16 -0.41
CA ILE A 53 1.33 3.75 0.74
C ILE A 53 1.99 4.97 1.38
N SER A 54 2.02 5.04 2.70
CA SER A 54 2.74 6.09 3.42
C SER A 54 4.15 5.64 3.73
N THR A 55 5.10 6.53 3.43
CA THR A 55 6.54 6.29 3.51
C THR A 55 7.21 7.47 4.22
N PRO A 56 8.43 7.32 4.76
CA PRO A 56 9.13 8.43 5.40
C PRO A 56 9.35 9.64 4.48
N THR A 57 9.39 9.42 3.17
CA THR A 57 9.60 10.45 2.14
C THR A 57 8.28 10.99 1.56
N GLY A 58 7.12 10.48 1.99
CA GLY A 58 5.81 10.90 1.52
C GLY A 58 4.88 9.75 1.15
N ASN A 59 3.77 10.07 0.49
CA ASN A 59 2.77 9.08 0.06
C ASN A 59 2.99 8.68 -1.40
N VAL A 60 3.00 7.37 -1.69
CA VAL A 60 3.17 6.83 -3.04
C VAL A 60 1.86 6.20 -3.50
N MET A 61 1.30 6.67 -4.61
CA MET A 61 0.08 6.11 -5.18
C MET A 61 0.32 4.71 -5.74
N ILE A 62 -0.54 3.75 -5.37
CA ILE A 62 -0.46 2.35 -5.78
C ILE A 62 -1.65 1.90 -6.63
N GLY A 63 -2.70 2.71 -6.71
CA GLY A 63 -3.86 2.45 -7.56
C GLY A 63 -4.95 3.50 -7.40
N ALA A 64 -5.92 3.46 -8.30
CA ALA A 64 -7.18 4.19 -8.21
C ALA A 64 -8.34 3.18 -8.12
N ALA A 65 -9.43 3.54 -7.44
CA ALA A 65 -10.63 2.73 -7.28
C ALA A 65 -11.65 3.02 -8.38
#